data_AF-A0A1G2PH51-F1
#
_entry.id   AF-A0A1G2PH51-F1
#
_cell.length_a   1.000
_cell.length_b   1.000
_cell.length_c   1.000
_cell.angle_alpha   90.00
_cell.angle_beta   90.00
_cell.angle_gamma   90.00
#
_symmetry.space_group_name_H-M   'P 1'
#
loop_
_entity.id
_entity.type
_entity.pdbx_description
1 polymer ?
#
loop_
_entity_poly.entity_id
_entity_poly.type
_entity_poly.pdbx_seq_one_letter_code
_entity_poly.pdbx_strand_id
1 'polypeptide(L)'
;MLILAIFAVLVALAAGLIVKLALDFFKVPLEITWLEFAVASFVIALVIVPLTTWAGWTIAKNNNLSFNEYWNGYELRADWERIPCSRDGPCAREYDCDPWIHIHTETYTDSDGNTHTRTYPHTHYHSCPYTTEEWTFGIDTTLGYYTIADHWLPTDPDRHRWRFSVSVPSKLPSGIPEFWQAAKARIDAGIPGPVTKRMKYDNYILASDQTILKQYSDKIESYRNEKLLPDVTHNIRDFYYADKVHFIGYAPTDPSVWQNALMRLNAALGTELQGDLHLVIAQHSTINRGPDAYITALKAYWANSKMFGDDALSKNAIIVVVGTQDGTTVAWARALTGMPLGNETMLVAIKNNLKGVPLTPESVIGTTEGEFYTKEDQEGNKKTRVRGRHGDGVLERILWGLSESATKFERVSMTGTDADDIGGGFLYLESEIEPTFWQKFWIVFVCFWLAVPVWGAFALIGQRYIHGNRY
;
A
#
# COMPACT_ATOMS: atom_id res chain seq x y z
N MET A 1 -1.59 24.58 14.52
CA MET A 1 -0.21 24.56 15.04
C MET A 1 -0.01 25.41 16.30
N LEU A 2 -0.34 26.71 16.31
CA LEU A 2 -0.08 27.60 17.45
C LEU A 2 -0.68 27.11 18.79
N ILE A 3 -1.96 26.72 18.79
CA ILE A 3 -2.64 26.20 19.99
C ILE A 3 -1.94 24.94 20.53
N LEU A 4 -1.47 24.06 19.62
CA LEU A 4 -0.75 22.84 19.98
C LEU A 4 0.60 23.15 20.64
N ALA A 5 1.33 24.13 20.10
CA ALA A 5 2.59 24.59 20.69
C ALA A 5 2.37 25.21 22.07
N ILE A 6 1.35 26.06 22.24
CA ILE A 6 1.00 26.64 23.55
C ILE A 6 0.68 25.53 24.55
N PHE A 7 -0.14 24.55 24.16
CA PHE A 7 -0.48 23.42 25.02
C PHE A 7 0.74 22.58 25.39
N ALA A 8 1.64 22.30 24.43
CA ALA A 8 2.88 21.57 24.69
C ALA A 8 3.81 22.32 25.66
N VAL A 9 3.92 23.66 25.54
CA VAL A 9 4.63 24.48 26.52
C VAL A 9 4.01 24.33 27.90
N LEU A 10 2.69 24.50 28.03
CA LEU A 10 2.00 24.41 29.32
C LEU A 10 2.23 23.05 30.00
N VAL A 11 2.13 21.96 29.27
CA VAL A 11 2.38 20.60 29.78
C VAL A 11 3.84 20.44 30.23
N ALA A 12 4.81 20.89 29.44
CA ALA A 12 6.22 20.77 29.77
C ALA A 12 6.63 21.65 30.98
N LEU A 13 6.04 22.84 31.11
CA LEU A 13 6.27 23.73 32.25
C LEU A 13 5.60 23.23 33.53
N ALA A 14 4.39 22.70 33.44
CA ALA A 14 3.70 22.09 34.57
C ALA A 14 4.50 20.89 35.12
N ALA A 15 5.08 20.08 34.24
CA ALA A 15 5.98 18.99 34.63
C ALA A 15 7.22 19.49 35.38
N GLY A 16 7.89 20.51 34.86
CA GLY A 16 9.04 21.14 35.52
C GLY A 16 8.69 21.72 36.90
N LEU A 17 7.51 22.36 37.01
CA LEU A 17 7.03 22.92 38.27
C LEU A 17 6.76 21.81 39.30
N ILE A 18 6.15 20.70 38.88
CA ILE A 18 5.93 19.53 39.75
C ILE A 18 7.26 18.94 40.22
N VAL A 19 8.24 18.78 39.32
CA VAL A 19 9.59 18.30 39.68
C VAL A 19 10.24 19.22 40.69
N LYS A 20 10.23 20.54 40.45
CA LYS A 20 10.75 21.53 41.39
C LYS A 20 10.08 21.42 42.77
N LEU A 21 8.74 21.43 42.82
CA LEU A 21 7.99 21.34 44.06
C LEU A 21 8.24 20.03 44.82
N ALA A 22 8.40 18.91 44.10
CA ALA A 22 8.73 17.62 44.70
C ALA A 22 10.15 17.62 45.28
N LEU A 23 11.15 18.13 44.54
CA LEU A 23 12.53 18.24 45.03
C LEU A 23 12.59 19.13 46.29
N ASP A 24 11.88 20.26 46.28
CA ASP A 24 11.80 21.19 47.41
C ASP A 24 11.10 20.55 48.63
N PHE A 25 10.06 19.74 48.42
CA PHE A 25 9.30 19.05 49.47
C PHE A 25 10.09 17.90 50.11
N PHE A 26 10.73 17.05 49.30
CA PHE A 26 11.45 15.87 49.79
C PHE A 26 12.87 16.17 50.31
N LYS A 27 13.36 17.41 50.17
CA LYS A 27 14.68 17.86 50.64
C LYS A 27 15.83 16.97 50.15
N VAL A 28 15.71 16.45 48.94
CA VAL A 28 16.78 15.71 48.26
C VAL A 28 17.96 16.63 47.93
N PRO A 29 19.19 16.11 47.73
CA PRO A 29 20.38 16.93 47.47
C PRO A 29 20.37 17.65 46.10
N LEU A 30 19.34 17.41 45.29
CA LEU A 30 19.11 18.04 43.99
C LEU A 30 18.10 19.19 44.17
N GLU A 31 18.38 20.34 43.59
CA GLU A 31 17.48 21.50 43.57
C GLU A 31 17.37 22.07 42.15
N ILE A 32 16.25 22.70 41.84
CA ILE A 32 16.09 23.56 40.67
C ILE A 32 15.78 24.96 41.19
N THR A 33 16.70 25.91 41.00
CA THR A 33 16.48 27.30 41.39
C THR A 33 15.44 27.96 40.48
N TRP A 34 14.83 29.07 40.93
CA TRP A 34 13.89 29.82 40.09
C TRP A 34 14.52 30.39 38.82
N LEU A 35 15.82 30.73 38.87
CA LEU A 35 16.56 31.18 37.69
C LEU A 35 16.77 30.04 36.69
N GLU A 36 17.20 28.88 37.15
CA GLU A 36 17.34 27.67 36.32
C GLU A 36 16.01 27.22 35.74
N PHE A 37 14.94 27.29 36.53
CA PHE A 37 13.58 27.04 36.05
C PHE A 37 13.19 28.00 34.92
N ALA A 38 13.48 29.30 35.06
CA ALA A 38 13.20 30.29 34.02
C ALA A 38 14.02 30.05 32.75
N VAL A 39 15.32 29.72 32.87
CA VAL A 39 16.19 29.41 31.72
C VAL A 39 15.75 28.13 31.02
N ALA A 40 15.47 27.05 31.77
CA ALA A 40 14.94 25.80 31.23
C ALA A 40 13.61 26.02 30.51
N SER A 41 12.70 26.79 31.12
CA SER A 41 11.41 27.17 30.54
C SER A 41 11.59 27.88 29.21
N PHE A 42 12.55 28.80 29.12
CA PHE A 42 12.86 29.55 27.89
C PHE A 42 13.41 28.63 26.79
N VAL A 43 14.33 27.74 27.12
CA VAL A 43 14.88 26.74 26.18
C VAL A 43 13.79 25.81 25.66
N ILE A 44 12.93 25.30 26.55
CA ILE A 44 11.81 24.44 26.17
C ILE A 44 10.83 25.18 25.26
N ALA A 45 10.46 26.42 25.61
CA ALA A 45 9.45 27.18 24.89
C ALA A 45 9.93 27.69 23.52
N LEU A 46 11.20 28.05 23.36
CA LEU A 46 11.72 28.63 22.12
C LEU A 46 12.45 27.65 21.21
N VAL A 47 12.97 26.55 21.76
CA VAL A 47 13.77 25.60 20.97
C VAL A 47 13.06 24.26 20.86
N ILE A 48 12.81 23.60 22.00
CA ILE A 48 12.29 22.22 21.99
C ILE A 48 10.89 22.20 21.37
N VAL A 49 9.94 22.96 21.93
CA VAL A 49 8.54 22.91 21.50
C VAL A 49 8.35 23.34 20.04
N PRO A 50 8.98 24.43 19.53
CA PRO A 50 8.85 24.80 18.13
C PRO A 50 9.39 23.73 17.17
N LEU A 51 10.56 23.17 17.46
CA LEU A 51 11.18 22.14 16.61
C LEU A 51 10.36 20.84 16.60
N THR A 52 9.95 20.36 17.77
CA THR A 52 9.19 19.11 17.88
C THR A 52 7.78 19.26 17.32
N THR A 53 7.14 20.42 17.53
CA THR A 53 5.83 20.71 16.95
C THR A 53 5.92 20.84 15.44
N TRP A 54 6.95 21.51 14.90
CA TRP A 54 7.15 21.62 13.45
C TRP A 54 7.44 20.26 12.80
N ALA A 55 8.39 19.49 13.34
CA ALA A 55 8.72 18.17 12.82
C ALA A 55 7.54 17.20 12.94
N GLY A 56 6.89 17.15 14.10
CA GLY A 56 5.74 16.30 14.34
C GLY A 56 4.53 16.68 13.48
N TRP A 57 4.28 17.98 13.28
CA TRP A 57 3.22 18.46 12.39
C TRP A 57 3.47 18.07 10.94
N THR A 58 4.71 18.21 10.46
CA THR A 58 5.10 17.85 9.09
C THR A 58 4.95 16.35 8.85
N ILE A 59 5.45 15.52 9.77
CA ILE A 59 5.32 14.06 9.71
C ILE A 59 3.84 13.65 9.75
N ALA A 60 3.04 14.24 10.64
CA ALA A 60 1.62 13.93 10.75
C ALA A 60 0.84 14.32 9.48
N LYS A 61 1.15 15.47 8.88
CA LYS A 61 0.56 15.88 7.60
C LYS A 61 0.90 14.92 6.47
N ASN A 62 2.19 14.58 6.33
CA ASN A 62 2.63 13.66 5.28
C ASN A 62 1.99 12.26 5.43
N ASN A 63 1.82 11.79 6.67
CA ASN A 63 1.13 10.53 6.92
C ASN A 63 -0.36 10.57 6.53
N ASN A 64 -1.03 11.72 6.64
CA ASN A 64 -2.44 11.86 6.24
C ASN A 64 -2.61 12.13 4.74
N LEU A 65 -1.52 12.40 4.02
CA LEU A 65 -1.51 12.64 2.58
C LEU A 65 -1.42 11.36 1.75
N SER A 66 -0.89 10.29 2.32
CA SER A 66 -0.54 9.08 1.59
C SER A 66 -1.74 8.12 1.46
N PHE A 67 -2.16 7.85 0.22
CA PHE A 67 -3.23 6.91 -0.12
C PHE A 67 -2.69 5.83 -1.05
N ASN A 68 -3.43 4.74 -1.19
CA ASN A 68 -3.12 3.66 -2.12
C ASN A 68 -3.81 3.89 -3.46
N GLU A 69 -3.09 3.58 -4.53
CA GLU A 69 -3.62 3.50 -5.89
C GLU A 69 -3.21 2.18 -6.54
N TYR A 70 -4.00 1.76 -7.52
CA TYR A 70 -3.67 0.61 -8.33
C TYR A 70 -2.88 1.03 -9.56
N TRP A 71 -1.71 0.43 -9.72
CA TRP A 71 -0.97 0.44 -10.95
C TRP A 71 -1.25 -0.86 -11.68
N ASN A 72 -1.53 -0.77 -12.97
CA ASN A 72 -1.86 -1.91 -13.80
C ASN A 72 -0.83 -2.05 -14.93
N GLY A 73 -0.51 -3.28 -15.29
CA GLY A 73 0.63 -3.61 -16.12
C GLY A 73 0.56 -5.03 -16.69
N TYR A 74 1.68 -5.51 -17.22
CA TYR A 74 1.77 -6.81 -17.88
C TYR A 74 2.96 -7.64 -17.40
N GLU A 75 2.82 -8.95 -17.53
CA GLU A 75 3.92 -9.92 -17.44
C GLU A 75 4.96 -9.65 -18.54
N LEU A 76 6.25 -9.81 -18.21
CA LEU A 76 7.36 -9.64 -19.14
C LEU A 76 8.13 -10.94 -19.36
N ARG A 77 8.52 -11.61 -18.28
CA ARG A 77 9.37 -12.80 -18.33
C ARG A 77 9.09 -13.70 -17.13
N ALA A 78 9.12 -15.00 -17.34
CA ALA A 78 9.07 -15.99 -16.28
C ALA A 78 10.47 -16.55 -16.05
N ASP A 79 11.01 -16.34 -14.85
CA ASP A 79 12.32 -16.78 -14.43
C ASP A 79 12.22 -18.05 -13.58
N TRP A 80 13.14 -18.97 -13.83
CA TRP A 80 13.33 -20.19 -13.04
C TRP A 80 14.82 -20.34 -12.74
N GLU A 81 15.17 -20.16 -11.47
CA GLU A 81 16.52 -20.32 -10.96
C GLU A 81 16.66 -21.68 -10.26
N ARG A 82 17.78 -22.35 -10.51
CA ARG A 82 18.17 -23.57 -9.81
C ARG A 82 19.37 -23.26 -8.93
N ILE A 83 19.17 -23.39 -7.62
CA ILE A 83 20.17 -23.14 -6.60
C ILE A 83 20.87 -24.46 -6.28
N PRO A 84 22.15 -24.64 -6.65
CA PRO A 84 22.88 -25.84 -6.28
C PRO A 84 23.14 -25.85 -4.78
N CYS A 85 22.81 -26.95 -4.11
CA CYS A 85 22.98 -27.08 -2.68
C CYS A 85 24.36 -27.63 -2.31
N SER A 86 24.90 -27.16 -1.19
CA SER A 86 26.10 -27.70 -0.56
C SER A 86 25.89 -27.78 0.95
N ARG A 87 26.73 -28.53 1.65
CA ARG A 87 26.77 -28.52 3.11
C ARG A 87 27.10 -27.11 3.61
N ASP A 88 26.37 -26.66 4.63
CA ASP A 88 26.42 -25.29 5.18
C ASP A 88 26.28 -24.21 4.07
N GLY A 89 25.42 -24.51 3.08
CA GLY A 89 25.36 -23.83 1.79
C GLY A 89 24.19 -22.86 1.63
N PRO A 90 23.81 -22.56 0.37
CA PRO A 90 22.78 -21.57 0.07
C PRO A 90 21.34 -22.09 0.16
N CYS A 91 21.13 -23.38 0.42
CA CYS A 91 19.80 -23.99 0.41
C CYS A 91 19.09 -23.82 1.75
N ALA A 92 17.77 -23.63 1.71
CA ALA A 92 16.99 -23.32 2.91
C ALA A 92 16.39 -24.57 3.57
N ARG A 93 16.21 -25.66 2.82
CA ARG A 93 15.60 -26.90 3.30
C ARG A 93 16.70 -27.87 3.73
N GLU A 94 17.06 -27.76 5.00
CA GLU A 94 18.19 -28.49 5.58
C GLU A 94 17.78 -29.39 6.76
N TYR A 95 18.70 -30.27 7.13
CA TYR A 95 18.66 -31.09 8.34
C TYR A 95 20.06 -31.21 8.96
N ASP A 96 20.09 -31.45 10.28
CA ASP A 96 21.32 -31.63 11.02
C ASP A 96 22.03 -32.94 10.58
N CYS A 97 23.26 -32.82 10.10
CA CYS A 97 24.09 -33.92 9.66
C CYS A 97 25.51 -33.81 10.22
N ASP A 98 26.30 -34.88 10.09
CA ASP A 98 27.74 -34.91 10.35
C ASP A 98 28.16 -34.19 11.65
N PRO A 99 28.01 -34.83 12.82
CA PRO A 99 28.42 -34.22 14.08
C PRO A 99 29.91 -33.88 14.08
N TRP A 100 30.24 -32.72 14.60
CA TRP A 100 31.62 -32.29 14.84
C TRP A 100 31.76 -31.72 16.26
N ILE A 101 32.96 -31.87 16.83
CA ILE A 101 33.23 -31.42 18.19
C ILE A 101 33.74 -29.98 18.15
N HIS A 102 32.95 -29.07 18.69
CA HIS A 102 33.33 -27.70 18.96
C HIS A 102 33.71 -27.55 20.43
N ILE A 103 34.74 -26.77 20.74
CA ILE A 103 35.12 -26.48 22.12
C ILE A 103 34.29 -25.28 22.59
N HIS A 104 33.26 -25.53 23.40
CA HIS A 104 32.42 -24.48 23.95
C HIS A 104 33.06 -23.91 25.22
N THR A 105 33.06 -22.58 25.34
CA THR A 105 33.53 -21.87 26.52
C THR A 105 32.37 -21.07 27.06
N GLU A 106 31.85 -21.46 28.23
CA GLU A 106 30.82 -20.72 28.94
C GLU A 106 31.42 -20.03 30.16
N THR A 107 31.02 -18.78 30.36
CA THR A 107 31.40 -17.98 31.52
C THR A 107 30.17 -17.84 32.40
N TYR A 108 30.26 -18.30 33.64
CA TYR A 108 29.17 -18.19 34.62
C TYR A 108 29.70 -17.61 35.93
N THR A 109 28.84 -16.89 36.66
CA THR A 109 29.16 -16.36 37.98
C THR A 109 28.55 -17.27 39.04
N ASP A 110 29.34 -17.69 40.02
CA ASP A 110 28.84 -18.52 41.12
C ASP A 110 28.03 -17.69 42.13
N SER A 111 27.46 -18.38 43.14
CA SER A 111 26.66 -17.75 44.21
C SER A 111 27.46 -16.79 45.09
N ASP A 112 28.79 -16.84 45.04
CA ASP A 112 29.71 -16.01 45.83
C ASP A 112 30.22 -14.80 45.02
N GLY A 113 29.73 -14.62 43.79
CA GLY A 113 30.07 -13.50 42.91
C GLY A 113 31.35 -13.68 42.11
N ASN A 114 31.98 -14.86 42.14
CA ASN A 114 33.19 -15.14 41.38
C ASN A 114 32.85 -15.63 39.96
N THR A 115 33.53 -15.08 38.97
CA THR A 115 33.37 -15.48 37.57
C THR A 115 34.24 -16.69 37.26
N HIS A 116 33.63 -17.77 36.81
CA HIS A 116 34.29 -18.99 36.35
C HIS A 116 34.13 -19.14 34.85
N THR A 117 35.16 -19.67 34.20
CA THR A 117 35.13 -20.04 32.79
C THR A 117 35.32 -21.55 32.70
N ARG A 118 34.36 -22.25 32.10
CA ARG A 118 34.48 -23.68 31.83
C ARG A 118 34.53 -23.91 30.34
N THR A 119 35.50 -24.71 29.94
CA THR A 119 35.66 -25.15 28.55
C THR A 119 35.36 -26.64 28.48
N TYR A 120 34.44 -27.05 27.59
CA TYR A 120 34.08 -28.46 27.39
C TYR A 120 33.76 -28.75 25.93
N PRO A 121 33.97 -30.00 25.46
CA PRO A 121 33.57 -30.40 24.11
C PRO A 121 32.05 -30.42 24.00
N HIS A 122 31.53 -29.74 22.99
CA HIS A 122 30.11 -29.70 22.66
C HIS A 122 29.91 -30.20 21.22
N THR A 123 28.91 -31.05 20.99
CA THR A 123 28.63 -31.59 19.66
C THR A 123 27.78 -30.58 18.89
N HIS A 124 28.30 -30.11 17.77
CA HIS A 124 27.56 -29.33 16.78
C HIS A 124 27.30 -30.21 15.56
N TYR A 125 26.31 -29.82 14.75
CA TYR A 125 25.96 -30.49 13.51
C TYR A 125 26.14 -29.51 12.35
N HIS A 126 26.52 -30.04 11.19
CA HIS A 126 26.46 -29.31 9.94
C HIS A 126 25.02 -29.24 9.43
N SER A 127 24.71 -28.20 8.66
CA SER A 127 23.47 -28.15 7.89
C SER A 127 23.67 -28.88 6.57
N CYS A 128 22.96 -30.00 6.38
CA CYS A 128 22.89 -30.67 5.09
C CYS A 128 21.55 -30.38 4.40
N PRO A 129 21.55 -30.06 3.10
CA PRO A 129 20.30 -29.90 2.36
C PRO A 129 19.59 -31.25 2.19
N TYR A 130 18.26 -31.26 2.06
CA TYR A 130 17.52 -32.48 1.73
C TYR A 130 17.77 -32.93 0.28
N THR A 131 17.93 -31.97 -0.64
CA THR A 131 18.12 -32.20 -2.07
C THR A 131 19.44 -31.58 -2.57
N THR A 132 19.89 -31.97 -3.76
CA THR A 132 21.09 -31.43 -4.41
C THR A 132 20.88 -30.04 -5.01
N GLU A 133 19.61 -29.66 -5.20
CA GLU A 133 19.22 -28.35 -5.68
C GLU A 133 17.87 -27.95 -5.09
N GLU A 134 17.63 -26.64 -5.05
CA GLU A 134 16.35 -26.01 -4.77
C GLU A 134 16.00 -25.04 -5.90
N TRP A 135 14.71 -24.79 -6.11
CA TRP A 135 14.21 -23.97 -7.21
C TRP A 135 13.52 -22.72 -6.70
N THR A 136 13.84 -21.58 -7.33
CA THR A 136 13.15 -20.31 -7.12
C THR A 136 12.50 -19.88 -8.44
N PHE A 137 11.25 -19.49 -8.35
CA PHE A 137 10.40 -19.12 -9.49
C PHE A 137 9.96 -17.67 -9.33
N GLY A 138 10.17 -16.88 -10.35
CA GLY A 138 9.75 -15.48 -10.37
C GLY A 138 9.17 -15.04 -11.70
N ILE A 139 8.51 -13.89 -11.65
CA ILE A 139 7.92 -13.24 -12.82
C ILE A 139 8.36 -11.78 -12.82
N ASP A 140 9.10 -11.38 -13.84
CA ASP A 140 9.32 -9.98 -14.17
C ASP A 140 8.06 -9.41 -14.80
N THR A 141 7.66 -8.22 -14.37
CA THR A 141 6.49 -7.49 -14.87
C THR A 141 6.85 -6.04 -15.16
N THR A 142 5.95 -5.31 -15.82
CA THR A 142 6.12 -3.85 -15.98
C THR A 142 6.07 -3.08 -14.66
N LEU A 143 5.66 -3.71 -13.56
CA LEU A 143 5.52 -3.13 -12.22
C LEU A 143 6.56 -3.63 -11.20
N GLY A 144 7.50 -4.47 -11.65
CA GLY A 144 8.58 -5.07 -10.84
C GLY A 144 8.60 -6.59 -10.87
N TYR A 145 9.50 -7.18 -10.09
CA TYR A 145 9.68 -8.63 -9.97
C TYR A 145 8.79 -9.19 -8.85
N TYR A 146 8.16 -10.34 -9.12
CA TYR A 146 7.35 -11.08 -8.17
C TYR A 146 7.92 -12.48 -7.95
N THR A 147 8.32 -12.80 -6.73
CA THR A 147 8.70 -14.17 -6.35
C THR A 147 7.43 -15.01 -6.16
N ILE A 148 7.25 -16.03 -6.99
CA ILE A 148 6.08 -16.92 -6.96
C ILE A 148 6.29 -18.07 -5.98
N ALA A 149 7.50 -18.59 -5.97
CA ALA A 149 7.93 -19.68 -5.10
C ALA A 149 9.41 -19.55 -4.85
N ASP A 150 9.83 -19.83 -3.63
CA ASP A 150 11.21 -19.69 -3.21
C ASP A 150 11.66 -20.93 -2.45
N HIS A 151 12.85 -21.43 -2.78
CA HIS A 151 13.42 -22.64 -2.19
C HIS A 151 12.45 -23.85 -2.21
N TRP A 152 11.78 -24.06 -3.36
CA TRP A 152 10.97 -25.24 -3.60
C TRP A 152 11.86 -26.42 -3.98
N LEU A 153 11.46 -27.63 -3.58
CA LEU A 153 12.19 -28.83 -3.97
C LEU A 153 11.88 -29.19 -5.44
N PRO A 154 12.75 -29.95 -6.12
CA PRO A 154 12.47 -30.47 -7.46
C PRO A 154 11.17 -31.29 -7.53
N THR A 155 10.58 -31.45 -8.72
CA THR A 155 9.32 -32.22 -8.91
C THR A 155 9.38 -33.65 -8.39
N ASP A 156 10.56 -34.28 -8.41
CA ASP A 156 10.83 -35.57 -7.76
C ASP A 156 11.99 -35.37 -6.78
N PRO A 157 11.72 -34.89 -5.54
CA PRO A 157 12.76 -34.60 -4.58
C PRO A 157 13.60 -35.83 -4.21
N ASP A 158 12.97 -37.02 -4.24
CA ASP A 158 13.63 -38.27 -3.86
C ASP A 158 14.72 -38.70 -4.84
N ARG A 159 14.57 -38.37 -6.13
CA ARG A 159 15.65 -38.54 -7.14
C ARG A 159 16.78 -37.54 -7.00
N HIS A 160 16.56 -36.44 -6.28
CA HIS A 160 17.52 -35.37 -6.08
C HIS A 160 18.05 -35.35 -4.64
N ARG A 161 17.91 -36.44 -3.87
CA ARG A 161 18.39 -36.50 -2.48
C ARG A 161 19.87 -36.13 -2.39
N TRP A 162 20.21 -35.26 -1.44
CA TRP A 162 21.60 -34.99 -1.10
C TRP A 162 22.29 -36.24 -0.54
N ARG A 163 21.57 -37.01 0.31
CA ARG A 163 22.00 -38.32 0.79
C ARG A 163 20.92 -39.36 0.55
N PHE A 164 21.30 -40.47 -0.07
CA PHE A 164 20.38 -41.56 -0.38
C PHE A 164 19.64 -42.11 0.85
N SER A 165 20.30 -42.14 2.02
CA SER A 165 19.78 -42.67 3.28
C SER A 165 18.83 -41.74 4.02
N VAL A 166 18.69 -40.48 3.60
CA VAL A 166 17.82 -39.49 4.25
C VAL A 166 16.61 -39.25 3.34
N SER A 167 15.42 -39.52 3.87
CA SER A 167 14.17 -39.27 3.17
C SER A 167 13.87 -37.78 3.11
N VAL A 168 13.37 -37.31 1.98
CA VAL A 168 12.87 -35.93 1.86
C VAL A 168 11.49 -35.83 2.52
N PRO A 169 11.25 -34.85 3.42
CA PRO A 169 9.94 -34.65 4.02
C PRO A 169 8.88 -34.28 2.97
N SER A 170 7.79 -35.06 2.90
CA SER A 170 6.70 -34.87 1.93
C SER A 170 5.91 -33.56 2.08
N LYS A 171 6.00 -32.91 3.26
CA LYS A 171 5.35 -31.63 3.53
C LYS A 171 6.04 -30.43 2.90
N LEU A 172 7.26 -30.61 2.36
CA LEU A 172 8.00 -29.51 1.74
C LEU A 172 7.42 -29.23 0.35
N PRO A 173 7.23 -27.94 0.01
CA PRO A 173 6.72 -27.58 -1.31
C PRO A 173 7.70 -28.05 -2.39
N SER A 174 7.16 -28.61 -3.47
CA SER A 174 7.94 -29.23 -4.54
C SER A 174 7.29 -29.07 -5.90
N GLY A 175 8.11 -29.13 -6.94
CA GLY A 175 7.67 -29.04 -8.33
C GLY A 175 7.54 -27.61 -8.85
N ILE A 176 6.82 -27.47 -9.96
CA ILE A 176 6.62 -26.18 -10.63
C ILE A 176 5.27 -25.61 -10.17
N PRO A 177 5.22 -24.38 -9.63
CA PRO A 177 3.96 -23.74 -9.23
C PRO A 177 3.01 -23.54 -10.42
N GLU A 178 1.73 -23.88 -10.25
CA GLU A 178 0.71 -23.77 -11.30
C GLU A 178 0.58 -22.33 -11.82
N PHE A 179 0.61 -21.34 -10.92
CA PHE A 179 0.55 -19.92 -11.29
C PHE A 179 1.71 -19.51 -12.19
N TRP A 180 2.94 -19.90 -11.83
CA TRP A 180 4.13 -19.61 -12.64
C TRP A 180 4.05 -20.29 -14.00
N GLN A 181 3.60 -21.55 -14.04
CA GLN A 181 3.43 -22.29 -15.27
C GLN A 181 2.41 -21.63 -16.21
N ALA A 182 1.29 -21.16 -15.67
CA ALA A 182 0.27 -20.45 -16.44
C ALA A 182 0.78 -19.10 -16.98
N ALA A 183 1.54 -18.35 -16.17
CA ALA A 183 2.17 -17.11 -16.62
C ALA A 183 3.23 -17.36 -17.70
N LYS A 184 4.10 -18.37 -17.50
CA LYS A 184 5.07 -18.77 -18.52
C LYS A 184 4.40 -19.15 -19.84
N ALA A 185 3.32 -19.93 -19.80
CA ALA A 185 2.58 -20.32 -21.00
C ALA A 185 2.02 -19.11 -21.76
N ARG A 186 1.50 -18.09 -21.03
CA ARG A 186 1.03 -16.82 -21.63
C ARG A 186 2.16 -16.03 -22.28
N ILE A 187 3.27 -15.87 -21.56
CA ILE A 187 4.46 -15.14 -22.04
C ILE A 187 5.04 -15.82 -23.28
N ASP A 188 5.21 -17.14 -23.25
CA ASP A 188 5.72 -17.93 -24.38
C ASP A 188 4.79 -17.86 -25.60
N ALA A 189 3.47 -17.75 -25.38
CA ALA A 189 2.47 -17.57 -26.44
C ALA A 189 2.39 -16.12 -26.95
N GLY A 190 3.17 -15.18 -26.40
CA GLY A 190 3.17 -13.77 -26.80
C GLY A 190 1.94 -12.97 -26.34
N ILE A 191 1.17 -13.50 -25.39
CA ILE A 191 -0.08 -12.93 -24.85
C ILE A 191 0.04 -12.71 -23.33
N PRO A 192 0.96 -11.83 -22.86
CA PRO A 192 1.24 -11.67 -21.44
C PRO A 192 -0.03 -11.36 -20.63
N GLY A 193 -0.07 -11.90 -19.41
CA GLY A 193 -1.17 -11.71 -18.48
C GLY A 193 -1.17 -10.32 -17.82
N PRO A 194 -2.33 -9.89 -17.28
CA PRO A 194 -2.45 -8.63 -16.56
C PRO A 194 -1.76 -8.69 -15.20
N VAL A 195 -1.23 -7.57 -14.72
CA VAL A 195 -0.56 -7.44 -13.43
C VAL A 195 -1.09 -6.19 -12.75
N THR A 196 -1.44 -6.28 -11.48
CA THR A 196 -1.85 -5.15 -10.65
C THR A 196 -0.97 -5.05 -9.41
N LYS A 197 -0.53 -3.84 -9.08
CA LYS A 197 0.26 -3.51 -7.89
C LYS A 197 -0.40 -2.38 -7.14
N ARG A 198 -0.39 -2.43 -5.81
CA ARG A 198 -0.75 -1.30 -4.96
C ARG A 198 0.48 -0.43 -4.73
N MET A 199 0.35 0.86 -5.02
CA MET A 199 1.38 1.87 -4.83
C MET A 199 0.83 2.98 -3.94
N LYS A 200 1.71 3.70 -3.25
CA LYS A 200 1.33 4.87 -2.47
C LYS A 200 1.51 6.15 -3.28
N TYR A 201 0.59 7.09 -3.10
CA TYR A 201 0.64 8.42 -3.70
C TYR A 201 0.04 9.45 -2.76
N ASP A 202 0.37 10.72 -2.99
CA ASP A 202 -0.19 11.81 -2.21
C ASP A 202 -1.52 12.31 -2.82
N ASN A 203 -2.57 12.37 -2.00
CA ASN A 203 -3.88 12.88 -2.42
C ASN A 203 -4.39 14.00 -1.49
N TYR A 204 -4.23 15.24 -1.95
CA TYR A 204 -4.68 16.43 -1.24
C TYR A 204 -6.21 16.55 -1.10
N ILE A 205 -6.98 15.99 -2.05
CA ILE A 205 -8.46 16.06 -2.02
C ILE A 205 -9.02 15.13 -0.94
N LEU A 206 -8.53 13.89 -0.89
CA LEU A 206 -8.95 12.92 0.13
C LEU A 206 -8.46 13.31 1.53
N ALA A 207 -7.25 13.86 1.62
CA ALA A 207 -6.65 14.32 2.86
C ALA A 207 -7.30 15.59 3.44
N SER A 208 -7.82 16.50 2.60
CA SER A 208 -8.44 17.74 3.10
C SER A 208 -9.72 17.45 3.87
N ASP A 209 -9.84 17.93 5.11
CA ASP A 209 -11.04 17.74 5.93
C ASP A 209 -12.24 18.60 5.50
N GLN A 210 -12.00 19.68 4.74
CA GLN A 210 -13.01 20.74 4.52
C GLN A 210 -13.28 21.06 3.04
N THR A 211 -12.62 20.37 2.11
CA THR A 211 -12.77 20.71 0.70
C THR A 211 -14.18 20.46 0.15
N ILE A 212 -14.69 21.43 -0.60
CA ILE A 212 -15.94 21.31 -1.39
C ILE A 212 -15.84 20.25 -2.50
N LEU A 213 -14.61 19.81 -2.82
CA LEU A 213 -14.35 18.81 -3.85
C LEU A 213 -14.72 17.39 -3.40
N LYS A 214 -14.90 17.17 -2.09
CA LYS A 214 -15.44 15.91 -1.57
C LYS A 214 -16.90 15.79 -1.97
N GLN A 215 -17.24 14.66 -2.59
CA GLN A 215 -18.64 14.37 -2.90
C GLN A 215 -19.35 13.85 -1.66
N TYR A 216 -20.57 14.35 -1.45
CA TYR A 216 -21.46 13.95 -0.37
C TYR A 216 -22.76 13.39 -0.96
N SER A 217 -23.34 12.41 -0.29
CA SER A 217 -24.65 11.88 -0.63
C SER A 217 -25.40 11.47 0.64
N ASP A 218 -26.65 11.90 0.75
CA ASP A 218 -27.58 11.52 1.80
C ASP A 218 -28.10 10.08 1.65
N LYS A 219 -27.83 9.43 0.50
CA LYS A 219 -28.30 8.08 0.18
C LYS A 219 -27.36 6.96 0.61
N ILE A 220 -26.15 7.29 1.08
CA ILE A 220 -25.14 6.28 1.44
C ILE A 220 -25.71 5.30 2.47
N GLU A 221 -26.28 5.80 3.57
CA GLU A 221 -26.81 4.93 4.63
C GLU A 221 -27.96 4.04 4.15
N SER A 222 -28.89 4.60 3.37
CA SER A 222 -29.99 3.84 2.76
C SER A 222 -29.48 2.71 1.87
N TYR A 223 -28.58 3.01 0.94
CA TYR A 223 -28.05 2.00 0.02
C TYR A 223 -27.15 0.97 0.70
N ARG A 224 -26.41 1.34 1.76
CA ARG A 224 -25.66 0.37 2.57
C ARG A 224 -26.57 -0.60 3.30
N ASN A 225 -27.65 -0.10 3.91
CA ASN A 225 -28.62 -0.93 4.61
C ASN A 225 -29.31 -1.92 3.67
N GLU A 226 -29.55 -1.53 2.41
CA GLU A 226 -30.05 -2.40 1.34
C GLU A 226 -28.96 -3.28 0.69
N LYS A 227 -27.69 -3.21 1.13
CA LYS A 227 -26.53 -3.91 0.55
C LYS A 227 -26.33 -3.64 -0.95
N LEU A 228 -26.63 -2.42 -1.37
CA LEU A 228 -26.50 -1.97 -2.75
C LEU A 228 -25.16 -1.29 -3.03
N LEU A 229 -24.36 -0.98 -2.01
CA LEU A 229 -23.03 -0.38 -2.17
C LEU A 229 -21.95 -1.45 -1.93
N PRO A 230 -21.30 -1.97 -2.99
CA PRO A 230 -20.15 -2.87 -2.81
C PRO A 230 -18.99 -2.09 -2.21
N ASP A 231 -18.14 -2.76 -1.45
CA ASP A 231 -16.91 -2.15 -0.94
C ASP A 231 -15.89 -1.95 -2.07
N VAL A 232 -15.08 -0.90 -1.95
CA VAL A 232 -13.99 -0.67 -2.89
C VAL A 232 -12.97 -1.81 -2.78
N THR A 233 -12.49 -2.26 -3.93
CA THR A 233 -11.46 -3.29 -4.01
C THR A 233 -10.21 -2.81 -3.30
N HIS A 234 -9.72 -3.57 -2.31
CA HIS A 234 -8.49 -3.27 -1.55
C HIS A 234 -7.48 -4.43 -1.56
N ASN A 235 -7.87 -5.64 -2.00
CA ASN A 235 -7.01 -6.82 -1.93
C ASN A 235 -6.42 -7.18 -3.30
N ILE A 236 -5.16 -7.62 -3.26
CA ILE A 236 -4.53 -8.38 -4.35
C ILE A 236 -4.68 -9.85 -3.99
N ARG A 237 -5.19 -10.66 -4.92
CA ARG A 237 -5.21 -12.12 -4.81
C ARG A 237 -4.12 -12.75 -5.67
N ASP A 238 -3.85 -14.01 -5.36
CA ASP A 238 -2.73 -14.77 -5.92
C ASP A 238 -1.42 -13.98 -5.69
N PHE A 239 -0.83 -13.42 -6.75
CA PHE A 239 0.37 -12.59 -6.65
C PHE A 239 0.15 -11.14 -7.08
N TYR A 240 -0.75 -10.92 -8.05
CA TYR A 240 -0.94 -9.60 -8.66
C TYR A 240 -2.31 -9.42 -9.34
N TYR A 241 -3.33 -10.20 -8.99
CA TYR A 241 -4.68 -10.01 -9.53
C TYR A 241 -5.56 -9.20 -8.59
N ALA A 242 -6.42 -8.35 -9.15
CA ALA A 242 -7.36 -7.53 -8.40
C ALA A 242 -8.74 -7.59 -9.05
N ASP A 243 -9.72 -8.10 -8.30
CA ASP A 243 -11.10 -8.23 -8.78
C ASP A 243 -11.84 -6.90 -8.65
N LYS A 244 -12.07 -6.20 -9.76
CA LYS A 244 -12.64 -4.84 -9.82
C LYS A 244 -14.02 -4.76 -10.49
N VAL A 245 -14.63 -5.91 -10.76
CA VAL A 245 -16.03 -6.02 -11.18
C VAL A 245 -16.90 -6.36 -9.97
N HIS A 246 -17.98 -5.61 -9.77
CA HIS A 246 -18.96 -5.85 -8.71
C HIS A 246 -20.33 -6.12 -9.33
N PHE A 247 -21.05 -7.09 -8.77
CA PHE A 247 -22.39 -7.49 -9.24
C PHE A 247 -23.43 -7.22 -8.16
N ILE A 248 -24.49 -6.48 -8.51
CA ILE A 248 -25.57 -6.11 -7.57
C ILE A 248 -26.90 -6.55 -8.13
N GLY A 249 -27.49 -7.60 -7.57
CA GLY A 249 -28.74 -8.20 -8.06
C GLY A 249 -28.63 -8.92 -9.41
N TYR A 250 -27.52 -8.72 -10.14
CA TYR A 250 -27.18 -9.46 -11.34
C TYR A 250 -26.31 -10.67 -10.99
N ALA A 251 -26.58 -11.82 -11.60
CA ALA A 251 -25.82 -13.04 -11.40
C ALA A 251 -25.38 -13.60 -12.76
N PRO A 252 -24.16 -13.25 -13.25
CA PRO A 252 -23.66 -13.81 -14.50
C PRO A 252 -23.36 -15.30 -14.35
N THR A 253 -23.40 -16.03 -15.47
CA THR A 253 -23.05 -17.47 -15.50
C THR A 253 -21.63 -17.73 -15.04
N ASP A 254 -20.69 -16.87 -15.45
CA ASP A 254 -19.29 -16.94 -15.03
C ASP A 254 -18.78 -15.53 -14.67
N PRO A 255 -18.73 -15.18 -13.36
CA PRO A 255 -18.16 -13.93 -12.90
C PRO A 255 -16.67 -13.74 -13.28
N SER A 256 -15.92 -14.83 -13.44
CA SER A 256 -14.47 -14.77 -13.66
C SER A 256 -14.10 -14.20 -15.04
N VAL A 257 -14.95 -14.42 -16.06
CA VAL A 257 -14.73 -13.86 -17.40
C VAL A 257 -14.80 -12.34 -17.37
N TRP A 258 -15.72 -11.76 -16.60
CA TRP A 258 -15.80 -10.32 -16.41
C TRP A 258 -14.57 -9.75 -15.69
N GLN A 259 -14.11 -10.42 -14.62
CA GLN A 259 -12.90 -10.01 -13.91
C GLN A 259 -11.68 -10.07 -14.84
N ASN A 260 -11.52 -11.16 -15.59
CA ASN A 260 -10.40 -11.34 -16.51
C ASN A 260 -10.41 -10.31 -17.64
N ALA A 261 -11.58 -10.03 -18.24
CA ALA A 261 -11.72 -9.00 -19.26
C ALA A 261 -11.33 -7.61 -18.71
N LEU A 262 -11.84 -7.25 -17.52
CA LEU A 262 -11.51 -5.97 -16.90
C LEU A 262 -10.03 -5.89 -16.49
N MET A 263 -9.43 -6.95 -15.96
CA MET A 263 -8.01 -6.96 -15.61
C MET A 263 -7.12 -6.76 -16.85
N ARG A 264 -7.47 -7.36 -17.99
CA ARG A 264 -6.75 -7.14 -19.25
C ARG A 264 -6.91 -5.72 -19.79
N LEU A 265 -8.13 -5.18 -19.76
CA LEU A 265 -8.37 -3.78 -20.09
C LEU A 265 -7.52 -2.87 -19.18
N ASN A 266 -7.54 -3.12 -17.86
CA ASN A 266 -6.78 -2.35 -16.89
C ASN A 266 -5.28 -2.47 -17.10
N ALA A 267 -4.75 -3.64 -17.46
CA ALA A 267 -3.34 -3.80 -17.80
C ALA A 267 -2.90 -2.87 -18.95
N ALA A 268 -3.71 -2.78 -20.01
CA ALA A 268 -3.48 -1.79 -21.07
C ALA A 268 -3.64 -0.35 -20.55
N LEU A 269 -4.73 -0.08 -19.83
CA LEU A 269 -5.08 1.25 -19.35
C LEU A 269 -4.00 1.82 -18.44
N GLY A 270 -3.46 1.01 -17.54
CA GLY A 270 -2.37 1.39 -16.65
C GLY A 270 -1.04 1.56 -17.36
N THR A 271 -0.72 0.67 -18.31
CA THR A 271 0.54 0.74 -19.07
C THR A 271 0.59 1.95 -20.00
N GLU A 272 -0.54 2.34 -20.62
CA GLU A 272 -0.59 3.35 -21.67
C GLU A 272 -1.10 4.71 -21.18
N LEU A 273 -2.05 4.73 -20.25
CA LEU A 273 -2.74 5.94 -19.80
C LEU A 273 -2.74 6.11 -18.27
N GLN A 274 -2.12 5.20 -17.54
CA GLN A 274 -2.07 5.18 -16.06
C GLN A 274 -3.44 5.25 -15.39
N GLY A 275 -4.48 4.72 -16.04
CA GLY A 275 -5.84 4.67 -15.48
C GLY A 275 -6.14 3.37 -14.73
N ASP A 276 -7.22 3.39 -13.95
CA ASP A 276 -7.71 2.25 -13.19
C ASP A 276 -9.24 2.14 -13.22
N LEU A 277 -9.80 1.19 -13.97
CA LEU A 277 -11.26 1.06 -14.11
C LEU A 277 -11.85 0.08 -13.10
N HIS A 278 -12.96 0.49 -12.48
CA HIS A 278 -13.85 -0.32 -11.65
C HIS A 278 -15.21 -0.39 -12.33
N LEU A 279 -15.79 -1.59 -12.41
CA LEU A 279 -17.07 -1.82 -13.08
C LEU A 279 -18.10 -2.35 -12.08
N VAL A 280 -19.28 -1.73 -12.06
CA VAL A 280 -20.43 -2.21 -11.28
C VAL A 280 -21.56 -2.56 -12.24
N ILE A 281 -22.04 -3.80 -12.18
CA ILE A 281 -23.15 -4.29 -12.99
C ILE A 281 -24.36 -4.50 -12.07
N ALA A 282 -25.41 -3.71 -12.30
CA ALA A 282 -26.59 -3.66 -11.45
C ALA A 282 -27.84 -4.15 -12.17
N GLN A 283 -28.54 -5.11 -11.55
CA GLN A 283 -29.90 -5.51 -11.90
C GLN A 283 -30.78 -5.36 -10.66
N HIS A 284 -31.10 -4.11 -10.30
CA HIS A 284 -31.88 -3.81 -9.10
C HIS A 284 -32.82 -2.63 -9.32
N SER A 285 -34.08 -2.76 -8.87
CA SER A 285 -35.14 -1.77 -9.14
C SER A 285 -34.85 -0.41 -8.51
N THR A 286 -34.34 -0.37 -7.26
CA THR A 286 -33.96 0.88 -6.57
C THR A 286 -32.88 1.65 -7.37
N ILE A 287 -31.87 0.94 -7.86
CA ILE A 287 -30.77 1.54 -8.64
C ILE A 287 -31.30 2.02 -9.99
N ASN A 288 -32.09 1.18 -10.67
CA ASN A 288 -32.66 1.47 -11.99
C ASN A 288 -33.59 2.70 -11.99
N ARG A 289 -34.25 3.02 -10.87
CA ARG A 289 -35.08 4.23 -10.73
C ARG A 289 -34.27 5.53 -10.57
N GLY A 290 -33.03 5.44 -10.08
CA GLY A 290 -32.21 6.61 -9.75
C GLY A 290 -30.73 6.39 -10.03
N PRO A 291 -30.32 6.12 -11.28
CA PRO A 291 -28.93 5.78 -11.60
C PRO A 291 -27.94 6.89 -11.27
N ASP A 292 -28.32 8.16 -11.45
CA ASP A 292 -27.50 9.34 -11.14
C ASP A 292 -27.28 9.51 -9.62
N ALA A 293 -28.33 9.28 -8.82
CA ALA A 293 -28.23 9.30 -7.36
C ALA A 293 -27.36 8.15 -6.85
N TYR A 294 -27.51 6.96 -7.45
CA TYR A 294 -26.72 5.79 -7.09
C TYR A 294 -25.23 5.98 -7.36
N ILE A 295 -24.82 6.40 -8.57
CA ILE A 295 -23.38 6.55 -8.86
C ILE A 295 -22.72 7.65 -8.02
N THR A 296 -23.47 8.71 -7.69
CA THR A 296 -23.00 9.77 -6.78
C THR A 296 -22.79 9.21 -5.37
N ALA A 297 -23.74 8.41 -4.88
CA ALA A 297 -23.61 7.74 -3.59
C ALA A 297 -22.46 6.74 -3.57
N LEU A 298 -22.24 5.99 -4.66
CA LEU A 298 -21.14 5.04 -4.79
C LEU A 298 -19.78 5.74 -4.77
N LYS A 299 -19.60 6.81 -5.55
CA LYS A 299 -18.35 7.59 -5.53
C LYS A 299 -18.10 8.20 -4.16
N ALA A 300 -19.12 8.81 -3.54
CA ALA A 300 -19.01 9.37 -2.20
C ALA A 300 -18.69 8.30 -1.13
N TYR A 301 -19.25 7.10 -1.27
CA TYR A 301 -18.95 5.95 -0.42
C TYR A 301 -17.50 5.52 -0.58
N TRP A 302 -17.04 5.24 -1.80
CA TRP A 302 -15.67 4.78 -2.06
C TRP A 302 -14.60 5.85 -1.76
N ALA A 303 -14.92 7.14 -1.90
CA ALA A 303 -14.02 8.24 -1.53
C ALA A 303 -13.97 8.52 -0.01
N ASN A 304 -14.73 7.79 0.81
CA ASN A 304 -14.78 8.02 2.25
C ASN A 304 -13.55 7.42 2.96
N SER A 305 -12.53 8.26 3.16
CA SER A 305 -11.31 7.90 3.88
C SER A 305 -11.53 7.51 5.35
N LYS A 306 -12.64 7.90 5.99
CA LYS A 306 -12.96 7.43 7.34
C LYS A 306 -13.37 5.96 7.36
N MET A 307 -13.86 5.45 6.24
CA MET A 307 -14.30 4.06 6.12
C MET A 307 -13.24 3.16 5.50
N PHE A 308 -12.58 3.64 4.44
CA PHE A 308 -11.61 2.85 3.68
C PHE A 308 -10.16 3.22 3.99
N GLY A 309 -9.91 4.20 4.85
CA GLY A 309 -8.55 4.65 5.18
C GLY A 309 -7.78 5.06 3.93
N ASP A 310 -6.56 4.56 3.83
CA ASP A 310 -5.67 4.74 2.67
C ASP A 310 -6.21 4.07 1.39
N ASP A 311 -7.20 3.18 1.48
CA ASP A 311 -7.81 2.47 0.35
C ASP A 311 -9.05 3.15 -0.22
N ALA A 312 -9.32 4.39 0.18
CA ALA A 312 -10.30 5.22 -0.49
C ALA A 312 -9.97 5.39 -1.99
N LEU A 313 -11.02 5.60 -2.78
CA LEU A 313 -10.97 5.68 -4.25
C LEU A 313 -9.80 6.52 -4.78
N SER A 314 -8.90 5.89 -5.55
CA SER A 314 -7.71 6.56 -6.05
C SER A 314 -8.00 7.62 -7.12
N LYS A 315 -7.09 8.58 -7.29
CA LYS A 315 -7.24 9.66 -8.29
C LYS A 315 -7.42 9.15 -9.73
N ASN A 316 -6.71 8.08 -10.10
CA ASN A 316 -6.74 7.53 -11.46
C ASN A 316 -7.94 6.58 -11.69
N ALA A 317 -8.81 6.43 -10.68
CA ALA A 317 -9.93 5.52 -10.76
C ALA A 317 -11.01 6.03 -11.72
N ILE A 318 -11.58 5.13 -12.51
CA ILE A 318 -12.75 5.33 -13.35
C ILE A 318 -13.82 4.37 -12.84
N ILE A 319 -14.93 4.90 -12.32
CA ILE A 319 -16.06 4.11 -11.87
C ILE A 319 -17.07 4.07 -13.01
N VAL A 320 -17.38 2.88 -13.52
CA VAL A 320 -18.46 2.67 -14.48
C VAL A 320 -19.55 1.84 -13.81
N VAL A 321 -20.79 2.33 -13.87
CA VAL A 321 -21.98 1.59 -13.44
C VAL A 321 -22.85 1.33 -14.67
N VAL A 322 -23.10 0.06 -14.96
CA VAL A 322 -24.05 -0.37 -15.99
C VAL A 322 -25.26 -1.00 -15.33
N GLY A 323 -26.45 -0.57 -15.75
CA GLY A 323 -27.71 -1.12 -15.28
C GLY A 323 -28.40 -1.94 -16.35
N THR A 324 -29.00 -3.05 -15.94
CA THR A 324 -29.82 -3.91 -16.81
C THR A 324 -31.19 -4.15 -16.18
N GLN A 325 -32.17 -4.44 -17.05
CA GLN A 325 -33.52 -4.84 -16.65
C GLN A 325 -33.79 -6.31 -16.98
N ASP A 326 -33.28 -6.77 -18.12
CA ASP A 326 -33.48 -8.10 -18.69
C ASP A 326 -32.32 -9.08 -18.36
N GLY A 327 -31.19 -8.57 -17.87
CA GLY A 327 -29.98 -9.35 -17.63
C GLY A 327 -29.17 -9.63 -18.91
N THR A 328 -29.58 -9.09 -20.06
CA THR A 328 -28.99 -9.38 -21.37
C THR A 328 -28.54 -8.14 -22.13
N THR A 329 -29.09 -6.97 -21.78
CA THR A 329 -28.80 -5.70 -22.45
C THR A 329 -28.53 -4.61 -21.43
N VAL A 330 -27.62 -3.69 -21.76
CA VAL A 330 -27.39 -2.49 -20.95
C VAL A 330 -28.55 -1.50 -21.15
N ALA A 331 -29.36 -1.30 -20.11
CA ALA A 331 -30.48 -0.36 -20.13
C ALA A 331 -30.02 1.10 -19.95
N TRP A 332 -28.96 1.30 -19.18
CA TRP A 332 -28.32 2.60 -18.95
C TRP A 332 -26.89 2.42 -18.44
N ALA A 333 -26.06 3.44 -18.60
CA ALA A 333 -24.74 3.50 -18.00
C ALA A 333 -24.49 4.87 -17.37
N ARG A 334 -23.65 4.91 -16.34
CA ARG A 334 -23.11 6.12 -15.73
C ARG A 334 -21.64 5.90 -15.41
N ALA A 335 -20.86 6.98 -15.45
CA ALA A 335 -19.48 6.94 -15.00
C ALA A 335 -19.10 8.20 -14.24
N LEU A 336 -18.13 8.06 -13.33
CA LEU A 336 -17.44 9.14 -12.64
C LEU A 336 -15.96 8.76 -12.51
N THR A 337 -15.08 9.74 -12.46
CA THR A 337 -13.66 9.51 -12.12
C THR A 337 -13.43 9.73 -10.62
N GLY A 338 -12.29 9.28 -10.10
CA GLY A 338 -11.84 9.62 -8.75
C GLY A 338 -11.66 11.13 -8.56
N MET A 339 -11.29 11.83 -9.63
CA MET A 339 -11.11 13.28 -9.64
C MET A 339 -12.44 14.03 -9.80
N PRO A 340 -12.54 15.26 -9.28
CA PRO A 340 -13.75 16.08 -9.39
C PRO A 340 -13.91 16.76 -10.76
N LEU A 341 -12.83 16.84 -11.55
CA LEU A 341 -12.75 17.56 -12.83
C LEU A 341 -11.96 16.73 -13.85
N GLY A 342 -12.17 17.02 -15.13
CA GLY A 342 -11.52 16.36 -16.25
C GLY A 342 -12.30 15.14 -16.76
N ASN A 343 -12.02 14.75 -18.01
CA ASN A 343 -12.64 13.62 -18.68
C ASN A 343 -14.17 13.74 -18.90
N GLU A 344 -14.74 14.94 -18.88
CA GLU A 344 -16.20 15.14 -18.98
C GLU A 344 -16.77 14.54 -20.27
N THR A 345 -16.06 14.69 -21.39
CA THR A 345 -16.44 14.12 -22.69
C THR A 345 -16.45 12.59 -22.66
N MET A 346 -15.46 11.96 -22.01
CA MET A 346 -15.41 10.52 -21.80
C MET A 346 -16.62 10.04 -20.99
N LEU A 347 -16.96 10.73 -19.89
CA LEU A 347 -18.08 10.35 -19.03
C LEU A 347 -19.43 10.44 -19.77
N VAL A 348 -19.61 11.46 -20.62
CA VAL A 348 -20.79 11.59 -21.50
C VAL A 348 -20.82 10.48 -22.54
N ALA A 349 -19.69 10.14 -23.16
CA ALA A 349 -19.61 9.06 -24.13
C ALA A 349 -19.97 7.70 -23.51
N ILE A 350 -19.48 7.38 -22.30
CA ILE A 350 -19.83 6.16 -21.58
C ILE A 350 -21.34 6.09 -21.33
N LYS A 351 -21.95 7.20 -20.88
CA LYS A 351 -23.39 7.29 -20.64
C LYS A 351 -24.23 7.01 -21.89
N ASN A 352 -23.80 7.52 -23.05
CA ASN A 352 -24.58 7.46 -24.27
C ASN A 352 -24.34 6.19 -25.09
N ASN A 353 -23.08 5.76 -25.20
CA ASN A 353 -22.68 4.71 -26.15
C ASN A 353 -22.85 3.29 -25.59
N LEU A 354 -22.90 3.13 -24.26
CA LEU A 354 -23.16 1.82 -23.65
C LEU A 354 -24.63 1.43 -23.66
N LYS A 355 -25.56 2.37 -23.82
CA LYS A 355 -26.99 2.06 -23.80
C LYS A 355 -27.37 1.20 -25.01
N GLY A 356 -28.03 0.06 -24.76
CA GLY A 356 -28.46 -0.88 -25.80
C GLY A 356 -27.40 -1.90 -26.20
N VAL A 357 -26.19 -1.83 -25.64
CA VAL A 357 -25.12 -2.81 -25.89
C VAL A 357 -25.47 -4.15 -25.22
N PRO A 358 -25.19 -5.30 -25.86
CA PRO A 358 -25.31 -6.61 -25.22
C PRO A 358 -24.49 -6.65 -23.92
N LEU A 359 -25.07 -7.18 -22.85
CA LEU A 359 -24.42 -7.28 -21.54
C LEU A 359 -23.48 -8.49 -21.50
N THR A 360 -22.41 -8.43 -22.28
CA THR A 360 -21.31 -9.40 -22.26
C THR A 360 -19.98 -8.70 -22.00
N PRO A 361 -18.98 -9.40 -21.42
CA PRO A 361 -17.65 -8.85 -21.21
C PRO A 361 -17.06 -8.26 -22.49
N GLU A 362 -17.18 -8.97 -23.61
CA GLU A 362 -16.57 -8.60 -24.89
C GLU A 362 -17.21 -7.34 -25.49
N SER A 363 -18.53 -7.18 -25.37
CA SER A 363 -19.25 -6.04 -25.93
C SER A 363 -19.10 -4.78 -25.08
N VAL A 364 -19.14 -4.93 -23.75
CA VAL A 364 -19.06 -3.80 -22.81
C VAL A 364 -17.61 -3.37 -22.59
N ILE A 365 -16.74 -4.31 -22.21
CA ILE A 365 -15.34 -4.05 -21.86
C ILE A 365 -14.47 -4.07 -23.11
N GLY A 366 -14.49 -5.18 -23.84
CA GLY A 366 -13.60 -5.44 -24.98
C GLY A 366 -12.82 -6.74 -24.85
N THR A 367 -11.95 -6.99 -25.82
CA THR A 367 -11.08 -8.17 -25.89
C THR A 367 -9.61 -7.75 -25.89
N THR A 368 -9.27 -6.81 -25.02
CA THR A 368 -7.92 -6.27 -24.89
C THR A 368 -6.93 -7.39 -24.54
N GLU A 369 -5.83 -7.46 -25.28
CA GLU A 369 -4.74 -8.42 -25.02
C GLU A 369 -3.39 -7.72 -24.98
N GLY A 370 -2.46 -8.23 -24.17
CA GLY A 370 -1.09 -7.72 -24.21
C GLY A 370 -0.36 -8.18 -25.47
N GLU A 371 0.43 -7.30 -26.06
CA GLU A 371 1.31 -7.60 -27.20
C GLU A 371 2.73 -7.12 -26.91
N PHE A 372 3.71 -8.01 -27.06
CA PHE A 372 5.12 -7.64 -26.99
C PHE A 372 5.54 -6.86 -28.23
N TYR A 373 6.29 -5.78 -28.03
CA TYR A 373 6.94 -5.05 -29.11
C TYR A 373 8.34 -4.59 -28.70
N THR A 374 9.19 -4.35 -29.69
CA THR A 374 10.54 -3.83 -29.46
C THR A 374 10.55 -2.31 -29.64
N LYS A 375 11.04 -1.59 -28.64
CA LYS A 375 11.32 -0.16 -28.73
C LYS A 375 12.82 0.07 -28.62
N GLU A 376 13.38 0.78 -29.59
CA GLU A 376 14.75 1.28 -29.52
C GLU A 376 14.77 2.55 -28.68
N ASP A 377 15.66 2.61 -27.68
CA ASP A 377 15.88 3.85 -26.93
C ASP A 377 16.79 4.83 -27.68
N GLN A 378 16.99 6.02 -27.11
CA GLN A 378 17.79 7.08 -27.73
C GLN A 378 19.27 6.69 -27.91
N GLU A 379 19.72 5.62 -27.25
CA GLU A 379 21.10 5.10 -27.31
C GLU A 379 21.23 3.90 -28.27
N GLY A 380 20.16 3.53 -28.98
CA GLY A 380 20.14 2.39 -29.89
C GLY A 380 19.91 1.03 -29.21
N ASN A 381 19.64 1.00 -27.91
CA ASN A 381 19.39 -0.24 -27.20
C ASN A 381 17.93 -0.68 -27.40
N LYS A 382 17.76 -1.91 -27.88
CA LYS A 382 16.44 -2.53 -28.06
C LYS A 382 15.92 -3.06 -26.73
N LYS A 383 14.78 -2.54 -26.28
CA LYS A 383 14.07 -3.00 -25.07
C LYS A 383 12.72 -3.59 -25.45
N THR A 384 12.44 -4.79 -24.93
CA THR A 384 11.11 -5.39 -25.01
C THR A 384 10.15 -4.59 -24.14
N ARG A 385 9.00 -4.25 -24.71
CA ARG A 385 7.89 -3.54 -24.06
C ARG A 385 6.59 -4.28 -24.35
N VAL A 386 5.55 -3.95 -23.61
CA VAL A 386 4.20 -4.48 -23.82
C VAL A 386 3.25 -3.31 -24.04
N ARG A 387 2.27 -3.49 -24.92
CA ARG A 387 1.13 -2.59 -25.13
C ARG A 387 -0.16 -3.40 -25.18
N GLY A 388 -1.30 -2.74 -25.01
CA GLY A 388 -2.61 -3.31 -25.27
C GLY A 388 -2.88 -3.37 -26.77
N ARG A 389 -3.26 -4.54 -27.26
CA ARG A 389 -3.94 -4.73 -28.53
C ARG A 389 -5.43 -4.58 -28.28
N HIS A 390 -5.99 -3.52 -28.85
CA HIS A 390 -7.37 -3.14 -28.58
C HIS A 390 -8.37 -3.88 -29.48
N GLY A 391 -9.48 -4.34 -28.90
CA GLY A 391 -10.62 -4.92 -29.60
C GLY A 391 -11.73 -3.89 -29.91
N ASP A 392 -12.96 -4.39 -30.00
CA ASP A 392 -14.15 -3.60 -30.36
C ASP A 392 -15.08 -3.27 -29.18
N GLY A 393 -14.60 -3.43 -27.94
CA GLY A 393 -15.40 -3.12 -26.75
C GLY A 393 -15.75 -1.64 -26.66
N VAL A 394 -16.95 -1.31 -26.19
CA VAL A 394 -17.37 0.10 -26.11
C VAL A 394 -16.53 0.90 -25.11
N LEU A 395 -16.24 0.34 -23.93
CA LEU A 395 -15.39 1.02 -22.94
C LEU A 395 -13.97 1.23 -23.47
N GLU A 396 -13.35 0.18 -24.00
CA GLU A 396 -12.03 0.25 -24.64
C GLU A 396 -11.95 1.35 -25.71
N ARG A 397 -12.92 1.41 -26.63
CA ARG A 397 -12.90 2.43 -27.70
C ARG A 397 -13.04 3.85 -27.18
N ILE A 398 -13.80 4.05 -26.10
CA ILE A 398 -13.98 5.35 -25.46
C ILE A 398 -12.71 5.77 -24.72
N LEU A 399 -12.18 4.90 -23.84
CA LEU A 399 -11.04 5.21 -22.97
C LEU A 399 -9.77 5.57 -23.75
N TRP A 400 -9.56 4.97 -24.91
CA TRP A 400 -8.44 5.29 -25.80
C TRP A 400 -8.76 6.34 -26.86
N GLY A 401 -10.00 6.82 -26.91
CA GLY A 401 -10.46 7.75 -27.94
C GLY A 401 -10.32 7.20 -29.36
N LEU A 402 -10.48 5.88 -29.54
CA LEU A 402 -10.30 5.20 -30.83
C LEU A 402 -11.36 5.62 -31.85
N SER A 403 -12.57 5.95 -31.39
CA SER A 403 -13.62 6.53 -32.23
C SER A 403 -13.56 8.06 -32.24
N GLU A 404 -13.32 8.68 -31.08
CA GLU A 404 -13.28 10.13 -30.91
C GLU A 404 -12.17 10.50 -29.93
N SER A 405 -11.13 11.19 -30.41
CA SER A 405 -9.94 11.50 -29.59
C SER A 405 -10.26 12.30 -28.32
N ALA A 406 -11.32 13.12 -28.34
CA ALA A 406 -11.76 13.90 -27.19
C ALA A 406 -12.33 13.05 -26.03
N THR A 407 -12.62 11.77 -26.28
CA THR A 407 -13.11 10.84 -25.25
C THR A 407 -11.98 10.09 -24.53
N LYS A 408 -10.73 10.23 -25.00
CA LYS A 408 -9.57 9.58 -24.42
C LYS A 408 -9.43 9.95 -22.94
N PHE A 409 -9.11 8.97 -22.11
CA PHE A 409 -8.80 9.17 -20.70
C PHE A 409 -7.50 9.98 -20.56
N GLU A 410 -7.57 11.03 -19.75
CA GLU A 410 -6.47 11.91 -19.39
C GLU A 410 -6.32 11.94 -17.87
N ARG A 411 -5.09 11.71 -17.40
CA ARG A 411 -4.76 11.71 -15.99
C ARG A 411 -4.70 13.14 -15.47
N VAL A 412 -5.29 13.41 -14.30
CA VAL A 412 -5.27 14.74 -13.69
C VAL A 412 -4.10 14.87 -12.71
N SER A 413 -3.38 15.99 -12.77
CA SER A 413 -2.23 16.23 -11.92
C SER A 413 -2.66 16.60 -10.49
N MET A 414 -1.95 16.06 -9.50
CA MET A 414 -2.13 16.48 -8.09
C MET A 414 -1.34 17.74 -7.77
N THR A 415 -0.25 17.99 -8.49
CA THR A 415 0.68 19.09 -8.23
C THR A 415 0.65 20.18 -9.30
N GLY A 416 0.18 19.86 -10.51
CA GLY A 416 0.21 20.74 -11.67
C GLY A 416 1.59 20.79 -12.36
N THR A 417 2.54 19.95 -11.94
CA THR A 417 3.91 19.94 -12.47
C THR A 417 4.23 18.72 -13.33
N ASP A 418 3.32 17.74 -13.38
CA ASP A 418 3.53 16.51 -14.12
C ASP A 418 3.25 16.75 -15.61
N ALA A 419 4.28 16.59 -16.45
CA ALA A 419 4.21 16.96 -17.88
C ALA A 419 3.19 16.15 -18.69
N ASP A 420 2.85 14.94 -18.23
CA ASP A 420 1.91 14.03 -18.88
C ASP A 420 0.48 14.10 -18.29
N ASP A 421 0.27 14.91 -17.24
CA ASP A 421 -1.02 15.07 -16.57
C ASP A 421 -1.68 16.42 -16.92
N ILE A 422 -3.01 16.47 -16.91
CA ILE A 422 -3.79 17.69 -17.15
C ILE A 422 -4.16 18.42 -15.85
N GLY A 423 -4.41 19.72 -15.95
CA GLY A 423 -4.94 20.55 -14.85
C GLY A 423 -3.88 21.24 -13.98
N GLY A 424 -4.34 22.21 -13.18
CA GLY A 424 -3.47 23.10 -12.38
C GLY A 424 -2.99 22.55 -11.03
N GLY A 425 -3.35 21.32 -10.67
CA GLY A 425 -3.01 20.72 -9.38
C GLY A 425 -3.89 21.16 -8.20
N PHE A 426 -3.69 20.50 -7.06
CA PHE A 426 -4.48 20.67 -5.83
C PHE A 426 -3.61 20.96 -4.59
N LEU A 427 -2.36 21.42 -4.80
CA LEU A 427 -1.42 21.76 -3.72
C LEU A 427 -1.99 22.77 -2.71
N TYR A 428 -2.87 23.67 -3.14
CA TYR A 428 -3.49 24.65 -2.25
C TYR A 428 -4.28 24.00 -1.08
N LEU A 429 -4.77 22.77 -1.27
CA LEU A 429 -5.48 22.01 -0.24
C LEU A 429 -4.56 21.49 0.87
N GLU A 430 -3.24 21.50 0.69
CA GLU A 430 -2.28 21.11 1.74
C GLU A 430 -2.45 21.96 3.01
N SER A 431 -2.88 23.21 2.84
CA SER A 431 -3.19 24.13 3.93
C SER A 431 -4.39 23.69 4.78
N GLU A 432 -5.34 22.93 4.21
CA GLU A 432 -6.57 22.46 4.86
C GLU A 432 -6.40 21.14 5.62
N ILE A 433 -5.25 20.48 5.47
CA ILE A 433 -4.96 19.20 6.14
C ILE A 433 -4.58 19.48 7.59
N GLU A 434 -5.24 18.80 8.51
CA GLU A 434 -4.89 18.84 9.93
C GLU A 434 -4.42 17.48 10.45
N PRO A 435 -3.46 17.47 11.40
CA PRO A 435 -3.19 16.28 12.17
C PRO A 435 -4.42 15.83 12.97
N THR A 436 -4.62 14.52 13.06
CA THR A 436 -5.68 13.90 13.86
C THR A 436 -5.47 14.19 15.36
N PHE A 437 -6.52 14.01 16.16
CA PHE A 437 -6.42 14.16 17.62
C PHE A 437 -5.29 13.33 18.22
N TRP A 438 -5.14 12.07 17.81
CA TRP A 438 -4.08 11.18 18.29
C TRP A 438 -2.69 11.61 17.86
N GLN A 439 -2.52 12.13 16.63
CA GLN A 439 -1.26 12.70 16.19
C GLN A 439 -0.90 13.95 17.00
N LYS A 440 -1.86 14.85 17.24
CA LYS A 440 -1.68 16.03 18.11
C LYS A 440 -1.26 15.61 19.52
N PHE A 441 -1.88 14.58 20.08
CA PHE A 441 -1.49 14.01 21.37
C PHE A 441 -0.05 13.48 21.38
N TRP A 442 0.35 12.68 20.38
CA TRP A 442 1.70 12.13 20.28
C TRP A 442 2.78 13.21 20.13
N ILE A 443 2.48 14.30 19.40
CA ILE A 443 3.38 15.46 19.30
C ILE A 443 3.64 16.02 20.71
N VAL A 444 2.58 16.27 21.48
CA VAL A 444 2.69 16.79 22.86
C VAL A 444 3.42 15.81 23.77
N PHE A 445 3.13 14.51 23.64
CA PHE A 445 3.79 13.45 24.41
C PHE A 445 5.30 13.41 24.15
N VAL A 446 5.73 13.50 22.88
CA VAL A 446 7.15 13.55 22.52
C VAL A 446 7.80 14.85 23.01
N CYS A 447 7.12 15.99 22.91
CA CYS A 447 7.58 17.25 23.51
C CYS A 447 7.86 17.09 25.01
N PHE A 448 6.92 16.45 25.73
CA PHE A 448 7.07 16.19 27.16
C PHE A 448 8.32 15.34 27.45
N TRP A 449 8.51 14.23 26.74
CA TRP A 449 9.69 13.38 26.95
C TRP A 449 11.01 14.06 26.59
N LEU A 450 11.03 14.94 25.59
CA LEU A 450 12.23 15.72 25.25
C LEU A 450 12.51 16.84 26.27
N ALA A 451 11.50 17.31 27.00
CA ALA A 451 11.68 18.26 28.09
C ALA A 451 12.22 17.59 29.37
N VAL A 452 11.98 16.28 29.58
CA VAL A 452 12.45 15.55 30.79
C VAL A 452 13.96 15.62 30.98
N PRO A 453 14.83 15.35 29.98
CA PRO A 453 16.27 15.51 30.10
C PRO A 453 16.72 16.92 30.46
N VAL A 454 16.01 17.96 30.00
CA VAL A 454 16.32 19.36 30.35
C VAL A 454 16.08 19.59 31.83
N TRP A 455 14.92 19.16 32.34
CA TRP A 455 14.62 19.24 33.77
C TRP A 455 15.60 18.42 34.60
N GLY A 456 15.98 17.22 34.15
CA GLY A 456 16.97 16.38 34.80
C GLY A 456 18.37 17.01 34.83
N ALA A 457 18.82 17.63 33.74
CA ALA A 457 20.10 18.33 33.68
C ALA A 457 20.16 19.50 34.66
N PHE A 458 19.11 20.32 34.72
CA PHE A 458 19.05 21.44 35.67
C PHE A 458 18.95 20.96 37.13
N ALA A 459 18.23 19.87 37.41
CA ALA A 459 18.21 19.27 38.75
C ALA A 459 19.60 18.75 39.18
N LEU A 460 20.40 18.23 38.26
CA LEU A 460 21.77 17.78 38.51
C LEU A 460 22.76 18.95 38.68
N ILE A 461 22.59 20.02 37.92
CA ILE A 461 23.42 21.23 38.01
C ILE A 461 23.19 21.96 39.34
N GLY A 462 21.94 22.01 39.81
CA GLY A 462 21.55 22.63 41.08
C GLY A 462 21.88 21.81 42.34
N GLN A 463 22.88 20.90 42.30
CA GLN A 463 23.31 20.15 43.48
C GLN A 463 23.68 21.10 44.62
N ARG A 464 22.99 20.94 45.76
CA ARG A 464 23.36 21.66 46.99
C ARG A 464 24.75 21.18 47.42
N TYR A 465 25.76 22.04 47.30
CA TYR A 465 26.96 21.89 48.11
C TYR A 465 26.51 21.95 49.57
N ILE A 466 26.52 20.80 50.25
CA ILE A 466 26.42 20.75 51.70
C ILE A 466 27.71 21.39 52.22
N HIS A 467 27.71 22.72 52.35
CA HIS A 467 28.69 23.42 53.16
C HIS A 467 28.50 22.89 54.57
N GLY A 468 29.47 22.07 54.99
CA GLY A 468 29.60 21.65 56.37
C GLY A 468 29.50 22.87 57.28
N ASN A 469 28.74 22.67 58.37
CA ASN A 469 28.66 23.50 59.56
C ASN A 469 29.69 24.63 59.61
N ARG A 470 29.23 25.85 59.36
CA ARG A 470 29.74 27.00 60.12
C ARG A 470 29.23 26.83 61.56
N TYR A 471 30.17 26.95 62.49
CA TYR A 471 30.09 26.87 63.95
C TYR A 471 28.79 27.37 64.59
#